data_AF-A0A914YSK3-F1
#
_entry.id   AF-A0A914YSK3-F1
#
_cell.length_a   1.000
_cell.length_b   1.000
_cell.length_c   1.000
_cell.angle_alpha   90.00
_cell.angle_beta   90.00
_cell.angle_gamma   90.00
#
_symmetry.space_group_name_H-M   'P 1'
#
loop_
_entity.id
_entity.type
_entity.pdbx_description
1 polymer ?
#
loop_
_entity_poly.entity_id
_entity_poly.type
_entity_poly.pdbx_seq_one_letter_code
_entity_poly.pdbx_strand_id
1 'polypeptide(L)'
;MPTAFLPEEDQGYVIANIELPAGSTANRTIETISAVENYFKEQPQVENIIAVQGFSNNGSGKAMGQLLFGLPDSMVIAIVPPAISALGNSSGIDMRLEDRSGMGHDALMAAADQLLSLAKQSPVFDPQSVRITGLGPGKQIRLEIDREKAAALGVNFNEASALIAGSLGSSFVGKFH
;
A
#
# COMPACT_ATOMS: atom_id res chain seq x y z
N MET A 1 30.53 -1.14 18.10
CA MET A 1 30.38 -1.64 16.71
C MET A 1 28.90 -1.76 16.43
N PRO A 2 28.40 -1.39 15.24
CA PRO A 2 26.99 -1.58 14.90
C PRO A 2 26.67 -3.07 14.87
N THR A 3 25.66 -3.51 15.61
CA THR A 3 25.15 -4.89 15.55
C THR A 3 24.13 -4.97 14.43
N ALA A 4 24.52 -5.49 13.27
CA ALA A 4 23.60 -5.88 12.21
C ALA A 4 23.42 -7.40 12.25
N PHE A 5 22.19 -7.87 12.04
CA PHE A 5 21.91 -9.30 12.03
C PHE A 5 22.59 -10.00 10.82
N LEU A 6 22.58 -9.34 9.65
CA LEU A 6 23.24 -9.78 8.41
C LEU A 6 23.70 -8.58 7.57
N PRO A 7 24.77 -8.70 6.75
CA PRO A 7 25.15 -7.71 5.76
C PRO A 7 24.20 -7.71 4.54
N GLU A 8 24.06 -6.56 3.87
CA GLU A 8 23.38 -6.48 2.57
C GLU A 8 24.30 -7.03 1.47
N GLU A 9 23.77 -7.88 0.58
CA GLU A 9 24.52 -8.51 -0.52
C GLU A 9 23.76 -8.32 -1.84
N ASP A 10 24.48 -8.05 -2.93
CA ASP A 10 23.90 -7.88 -4.26
C ASP A 10 23.45 -9.24 -4.82
N GLN A 11 22.14 -9.42 -4.94
CA GLN A 11 21.52 -10.65 -5.44
C GLN A 11 21.29 -10.61 -6.97
N GLY A 12 21.67 -9.53 -7.66
CA GLY A 12 21.49 -9.38 -9.11
C GLY A 12 20.06 -9.00 -9.53
N TYR A 13 19.20 -8.60 -8.59
CA TYR A 13 17.87 -8.06 -8.89
C TYR A 13 17.41 -7.05 -7.83
N VAL A 14 16.51 -6.16 -8.24
CA VAL A 14 15.90 -5.13 -7.38
C VAL A 14 14.39 -5.25 -7.50
N ILE A 15 13.67 -5.07 -6.39
CA ILE A 15 12.21 -5.00 -6.38
C ILE A 15 11.80 -3.53 -6.29
N ALA A 16 10.98 -3.08 -7.21
CA ALA A 16 10.36 -1.76 -7.16
C ALA A 16 8.90 -1.90 -6.72
N ASN A 17 8.56 -1.34 -5.55
CA ASN A 17 7.18 -1.21 -5.11
C ASN A 17 6.62 0.11 -5.59
N ILE A 18 5.41 0.07 -6.18
CA ILE A 18 4.70 1.25 -6.65
C ILE A 18 3.42 1.36 -5.83
N GLU A 19 3.30 2.46 -5.09
CA GLU A 19 2.14 2.76 -4.26
C GLU A 19 1.48 4.04 -4.75
N LEU A 20 0.16 3.96 -5.02
CA LEU A 20 -0.65 5.11 -5.39
C LEU A 20 -1.61 5.44 -4.23
N PRO A 21 -2.16 6.66 -4.16
CA PRO A 21 -3.12 7.01 -3.13
C PRO A 21 -4.36 6.10 -3.20
N ALA A 22 -4.95 5.85 -2.04
CA ALA A 22 -6.17 5.07 -1.94
C ALA A 22 -7.28 5.64 -2.84
N GLY A 23 -7.91 4.78 -3.63
CA GLY A 23 -8.93 5.16 -4.62
C GLY A 23 -8.39 5.49 -6.02
N SER A 24 -7.08 5.33 -6.26
CA SER A 24 -6.51 5.44 -7.61
C SER A 24 -7.06 4.35 -8.53
N THR A 25 -7.32 4.71 -9.79
CA THR A 25 -7.86 3.80 -10.79
C THR A 25 -6.78 2.87 -11.35
N ALA A 26 -7.20 1.72 -11.86
CA ALA A 26 -6.31 0.77 -12.54
C ALA A 26 -5.52 1.43 -13.69
N ASN A 27 -6.14 2.32 -14.47
CA ASN A 27 -5.47 3.03 -15.55
C ASN A 27 -4.33 3.92 -15.05
N ARG A 28 -4.55 4.66 -13.96
CA ARG A 28 -3.51 5.49 -13.35
C ARG A 28 -2.34 4.63 -12.85
N THR A 29 -2.62 3.45 -12.31
CA THR A 29 -1.58 2.49 -11.92
C THR A 29 -0.76 2.02 -13.13
N ILE A 30 -1.39 1.73 -14.26
CA ILE A 30 -0.70 1.31 -15.50
C ILE A 30 0.18 2.44 -16.05
N GLU A 31 -0.27 3.69 -15.99
CA GLU A 31 0.52 4.86 -16.39
C GLU A 31 1.79 4.99 -15.52
N THR A 32 1.65 4.86 -14.19
CA THR A 32 2.80 4.87 -13.28
C THR A 32 3.75 3.70 -13.53
N ILE A 33 3.23 2.49 -13.73
CA ILE A 33 4.05 1.32 -14.08
C ILE A 33 4.84 1.59 -15.37
N SER A 34 4.18 2.10 -16.41
CA SER A 34 4.80 2.38 -17.70
C SER A 34 5.92 3.42 -17.59
N ALA A 35 5.70 4.47 -16.79
CA ALA A 35 6.71 5.50 -16.50
C ALA A 35 7.95 4.90 -15.82
N VAL A 36 7.74 4.06 -14.81
CA VAL A 36 8.82 3.38 -14.07
C VAL A 36 9.57 2.40 -14.98
N GLU A 37 8.86 1.61 -15.78
CA GLU A 37 9.46 0.68 -16.73
C GLU A 37 10.35 1.41 -17.74
N ASN A 38 9.88 2.51 -18.31
CA ASN A 38 10.66 3.27 -19.30
C ASN A 38 11.96 3.79 -18.71
N TYR A 39 11.93 4.31 -17.48
CA TYR A 39 13.14 4.74 -16.80
C TYR A 39 14.14 3.60 -16.60
N PHE A 40 13.67 2.43 -16.13
CA PHE A 40 14.56 1.30 -15.89
C PHE A 40 15.09 0.70 -17.20
N LYS A 41 14.32 0.72 -18.29
CA LYS A 41 14.78 0.29 -19.62
C LYS A 41 15.92 1.13 -20.19
N GLU A 42 16.02 2.40 -19.79
CA GLU A 42 17.13 3.28 -20.20
C GLU A 42 18.44 2.96 -19.48
N GLN A 43 18.39 2.20 -18.38
CA GLN A 43 19.58 1.84 -17.62
C GLN A 43 20.28 0.63 -18.26
N PRO A 44 21.57 0.72 -18.61
CA PRO A 44 22.29 -0.38 -19.26
C PRO A 44 22.44 -1.64 -18.38
N GLN A 45 22.21 -1.54 -17.07
CA GLN A 45 22.28 -2.64 -16.12
C GLN A 45 20.97 -3.44 -16.02
N VAL A 46 19.87 -2.98 -16.62
CA VAL A 46 18.57 -3.65 -16.52
C VAL A 46 18.37 -4.58 -17.71
N GLU A 47 18.34 -5.88 -17.45
CA GLU A 47 18.13 -6.90 -18.48
C GLU A 47 16.64 -7.20 -18.71
N ASN A 48 15.85 -7.32 -17.63
CA ASN A 48 14.45 -7.72 -17.69
C ASN A 48 13.62 -6.97 -16.64
N ILE A 49 12.35 -6.72 -16.94
CA ILE A 49 11.39 -6.09 -16.02
C ILE A 49 10.11 -6.93 -15.99
N ILE A 50 9.62 -7.24 -14.79
CA ILE A 50 8.33 -7.89 -14.55
C ILE A 50 7.51 -6.97 -13.65
N ALA A 51 6.35 -6.52 -14.13
CA ALA A 51 5.40 -5.71 -13.36
C ALA A 51 4.10 -6.49 -13.11
N VAL A 52 3.63 -6.50 -11.87
CA VAL A 52 2.36 -7.12 -11.47
C VAL A 52 1.43 -6.04 -10.94
N GLN A 53 0.38 -5.73 -11.69
CA GLN A 53 -0.61 -4.73 -11.27
C GLN A 53 -1.46 -5.26 -10.10
N GLY A 54 -1.69 -4.42 -9.10
CA GLY A 54 -2.56 -4.73 -7.96
C GLY A 54 -1.92 -5.58 -6.87
N PHE A 55 -0.62 -5.87 -6.99
CA PHE A 55 0.16 -6.57 -5.97
C PHE A 55 1.35 -5.71 -5.54
N SER A 56 1.59 -5.61 -4.23
CA SER A 56 2.77 -4.94 -3.66
C SER A 56 3.17 -5.67 -2.39
N ASN A 57 4.48 -5.88 -2.22
CA ASN A 57 5.02 -6.34 -0.96
C ASN A 57 5.36 -5.10 -0.13
N ASN A 58 4.60 -4.79 0.92
CA ASN A 58 4.82 -3.62 1.77
C ASN A 58 6.13 -3.72 2.57
N GLY A 59 7.28 -3.57 1.91
CA GLY A 59 8.62 -3.55 2.51
C GLY A 59 9.14 -2.13 2.71
N SER A 60 10.18 -1.98 3.54
CA SER A 60 10.95 -0.75 3.74
C SER A 60 12.07 -0.60 2.66
N GLY A 61 12.43 0.62 2.24
CA GLY A 61 13.28 0.89 1.07
C GLY A 61 13.32 2.37 0.68
N LYS A 62 14.16 2.75 -0.29
CA LYS A 62 14.38 4.17 -0.64
C LYS A 62 13.32 4.67 -1.62
N ALA A 63 12.67 5.78 -1.28
CA ALA A 63 11.70 6.44 -2.15
C ALA A 63 12.39 7.11 -3.35
N MET A 64 11.92 6.81 -4.55
CA MET A 64 12.45 7.27 -5.83
C MET A 64 11.46 8.22 -6.51
N GLY A 65 11.36 9.46 -6.00
CA GLY A 65 10.41 10.46 -6.50
C GLY A 65 10.65 10.94 -7.95
N GLN A 66 11.87 10.77 -8.48
CA GLN A 66 12.22 11.20 -9.84
C GLN A 66 11.62 10.32 -10.95
N LEU A 67 11.19 9.10 -10.61
CA LEU A 67 10.66 8.11 -11.57
C LEU A 67 9.25 8.45 -12.09
N LEU A 68 8.61 9.46 -11.51
CA LEU A 68 7.16 9.66 -11.63
C LEU A 68 6.77 10.65 -12.73
N PHE A 69 7.71 11.29 -13.43
CA PHE A 69 7.47 12.17 -14.59
C PHE A 69 6.24 13.11 -14.48
N GLY A 70 5.99 13.68 -13.28
CA GLY A 70 4.87 14.58 -13.05
C GLY A 70 3.54 13.92 -12.69
N LEU A 71 3.47 12.60 -12.53
CA LEU A 71 2.35 11.90 -11.91
C LEU A 71 2.29 12.27 -10.42
N PRO A 72 1.32 13.09 -10.00
CA PRO A 72 1.25 13.52 -8.61
C PRO A 72 0.85 12.33 -7.72
N ASP A 73 1.32 12.37 -6.47
CA ASP A 73 0.90 11.51 -5.37
C ASP A 73 1.28 10.02 -5.44
N SER A 74 2.02 9.57 -6.46
CA SER A 74 2.54 8.20 -6.49
C SER A 74 3.86 8.09 -5.73
N MET A 75 4.19 6.92 -5.20
CA MET A 75 5.46 6.64 -4.54
C MET A 75 6.06 5.37 -5.12
N VAL A 76 7.31 5.45 -5.57
CA VAL A 76 8.08 4.28 -6.02
C VAL A 76 9.19 4.02 -5.04
N ILE A 77 9.37 2.78 -4.62
CA ILE A 77 10.36 2.38 -3.63
C ILE A 77 11.17 1.23 -4.19
N ALA A 78 12.49 1.42 -4.33
CA ALA A 78 13.39 0.33 -4.62
C ALA A 78 13.83 -0.36 -3.33
N ILE A 79 13.75 -1.69 -3.33
CA ILE A 79 14.14 -2.57 -2.24
C ILE A 79 15.14 -3.58 -2.77
N VAL A 80 16.27 -3.69 -2.07
CA VAL A 80 17.23 -4.77 -2.27
C VAL A 80 16.84 -5.90 -1.31
N PRO A 81 16.56 -7.12 -1.79
CA PRO A 81 16.14 -8.21 -0.93
C PRO A 81 17.28 -8.66 0.01
N PRO A 82 16.97 -9.07 1.25
CA PRO A 82 17.98 -9.52 2.20
C PRO A 82 18.53 -10.92 1.86
N ALA A 83 19.71 -11.24 2.39
CA ALA A 83 20.44 -12.49 2.13
C ALA A 83 19.71 -13.81 2.54
N ILE A 84 18.65 -13.73 3.35
CA ILE A 84 17.80 -14.90 3.72
C ILE A 84 16.32 -14.52 3.54
N SER A 85 15.67 -15.11 2.55
CA SER A 85 14.27 -14.80 2.18
C SER A 85 13.21 -15.13 3.25
N ALA A 86 13.56 -15.91 4.28
CA ALA A 86 12.63 -16.40 5.31
C ALA A 86 12.35 -15.42 6.47
N LEU A 87 13.05 -14.28 6.54
CA LEU A 87 12.92 -13.32 7.65
C LEU A 87 12.18 -12.02 7.28
N GLY A 88 11.69 -11.90 6.05
CA GLY A 88 10.98 -10.73 5.54
C GLY A 88 11.66 -10.11 4.32
N ASN A 89 10.95 -9.22 3.62
CA ASN A 89 11.39 -8.64 2.35
C ASN A 89 12.09 -7.27 2.50
N SER A 90 12.55 -6.91 3.69
CA SER A 90 13.11 -5.59 3.95
C SER A 90 14.29 -5.66 4.90
N SER A 91 15.39 -5.00 4.55
CA SER A 91 16.45 -4.67 5.49
C SER A 91 15.98 -3.52 6.41
N GLY A 92 16.21 -3.65 7.71
CA GLY A 92 15.82 -2.63 8.71
C GLY A 92 15.09 -3.18 9.93
N ILE A 93 14.27 -2.32 10.55
CA ILE A 93 13.42 -2.65 11.71
C ILE A 93 11.96 -2.47 11.29
N ASP A 94 11.13 -3.47 11.53
CA ASP A 94 9.67 -3.39 11.43
C ASP A 94 9.07 -3.27 12.83
N MET A 95 8.15 -2.32 13.02
CA MET A 95 7.47 -2.08 14.28
C MET A 95 5.97 -1.94 14.06
N ARG A 96 5.17 -2.53 14.95
CA ARG A 96 3.71 -2.37 14.99
C ARG A 96 3.32 -1.45 16.13
N LEU A 97 2.62 -0.37 15.80
CA LEU A 97 1.99 0.50 16.78
C LEU A 97 0.59 -0.05 17.08
N GLU A 98 0.31 -0.30 18.35
CA GLU A 98 -0.96 -0.89 18.81
C GLU A 98 -1.68 0.04 19.79
N ASP A 99 -2.99 0.21 19.58
CA ASP A 99 -3.88 0.85 20.55
C ASP A 99 -4.38 -0.19 21.56
N ARG A 100 -3.71 -0.25 22.72
CA ARG A 100 -4.03 -1.22 23.79
C ARG A 100 -5.19 -0.79 24.69
N SER A 101 -5.56 0.48 24.65
CA SER A 101 -6.60 1.08 25.52
C SER A 101 -7.91 1.36 24.78
N GLY A 102 -7.97 1.11 23.46
CA GLY A 102 -9.17 1.33 22.65
C GLY A 102 -9.51 2.81 22.48
N MET A 103 -8.51 3.68 22.37
CA MET A 103 -8.68 5.11 22.08
C MET A 103 -9.22 5.39 20.68
N GLY A 104 -9.15 4.41 19.77
CA GLY A 104 -9.73 4.49 18.44
C GLY A 104 -8.73 4.89 17.34
N HIS A 105 -9.19 4.81 16.10
CA HIS A 105 -8.35 4.96 14.91
C HIS A 105 -7.68 6.33 14.82
N ASP A 106 -8.42 7.42 15.04
CA ASP A 106 -7.90 8.78 14.88
C ASP A 106 -6.77 9.08 15.89
N ALA A 107 -6.93 8.62 17.13
CA ALA A 107 -5.91 8.77 18.17
C ALA A 107 -4.65 7.95 17.85
N LEU A 108 -4.84 6.72 17.34
CA LEU A 108 -3.74 5.87 16.90
C LEU A 108 -2.97 6.50 15.73
N MET A 109 -3.68 7.08 14.75
CA MET A 109 -3.06 7.77 13.62
C MET A 109 -2.29 9.03 14.05
N ALA A 110 -2.85 9.84 14.94
CA ALA A 110 -2.14 11.01 15.49
C ALA A 110 -0.85 10.60 16.23
N ALA A 111 -0.88 9.51 16.98
CA ALA A 111 0.31 8.96 17.64
C ALA A 111 1.34 8.43 16.62
N ALA A 112 0.88 7.77 15.55
CA ALA A 112 1.75 7.29 14.47
C ALA A 112 2.46 8.45 13.75
N ASP A 113 1.73 9.53 13.42
CA ASP A 113 2.28 10.73 12.79
C ASP A 113 3.33 11.41 13.68
N GLN A 114 3.05 11.50 14.99
CA GLN A 114 4.00 12.04 15.96
C GLN A 114 5.27 11.18 16.04
N LEU A 115 5.13 9.86 16.13
CA LEU A 115 6.26 8.93 16.14
C LEU A 115 7.11 9.07 14.86
N LEU A 116 6.45 9.15 13.71
CA LEU A 116 7.12 9.30 12.41
C LEU A 116 7.89 10.62 12.32
N SER A 117 7.29 11.72 12.79
CA SER A 117 7.93 13.03 12.83
C SER A 117 9.19 13.03 13.70
N LEU A 118 9.12 12.43 14.89
CA LEU A 118 10.26 12.29 15.79
C LEU A 118 11.36 11.41 15.19
N ALA A 119 10.98 10.29 14.57
CA ALA A 119 11.92 9.38 13.92
C ALA A 119 12.68 10.05 12.75
N LYS A 120 11.98 10.85 11.92
CA LYS A 120 12.60 11.59 10.81
C LYS A 120 13.57 12.69 11.25
N GLN A 121 13.41 13.21 12.47
CA GLN A 121 14.32 14.22 13.05
C GLN A 121 15.54 13.61 13.73
N SER A 122 15.49 12.32 14.05
CA SER A 122 16.59 11.63 14.72
C SER A 122 17.76 11.40 13.76
N PRO A 123 19.01 11.68 14.17
CA PRO A 123 20.18 11.38 13.35
C PRO A 123 20.47 9.88 13.21
N VAL A 124 19.73 9.02 13.93
CA VAL A 124 19.90 7.56 13.90
C VAL A 124 19.24 6.93 12.67
N PHE A 125 18.19 7.55 12.13
CA PHE A 125 17.42 7.00 11.02
C PHE A 125 17.67 7.77 9.74
N ASP A 126 17.66 7.08 8.60
CA ASP A 126 17.55 7.72 7.29
C ASP A 126 16.12 8.26 7.11
N PRO A 127 15.89 9.58 7.04
CA PRO A 127 14.55 10.15 6.99
C PRO A 127 13.72 9.68 5.78
N GLN A 128 14.37 9.20 4.70
CA GLN A 128 13.70 8.69 3.51
C GLN A 128 13.21 7.25 3.66
N SER A 129 13.76 6.49 4.60
CA SER A 129 13.35 5.11 4.86
C SER A 129 12.29 5.00 5.94
N VAL A 130 12.19 5.99 6.85
CA VAL A 130 11.15 6.03 7.90
C VAL A 130 9.77 6.31 7.29
N ARG A 131 8.88 5.31 7.36
CA ARG A 131 7.51 5.39 6.87
C ARG A 131 6.57 4.45 7.61
N ILE A 132 5.27 4.69 7.46
CA ILE A 132 4.22 3.71 7.76
C ILE A 132 4.07 2.80 6.53
N THR A 133 3.97 1.50 6.76
CA THR A 133 3.72 0.50 5.71
C THR A 133 2.23 0.23 5.57
N GLY A 134 1.75 0.16 4.33
CA GLY A 134 0.35 -0.10 4.00
C GLY A 134 -0.39 1.13 3.48
N LEU A 135 -1.60 0.88 2.96
CA LEU A 135 -2.41 1.91 2.32
C LEU A 135 -2.88 2.95 3.34
N GLY A 136 -2.68 4.23 3.03
CA GLY A 136 -3.24 5.34 3.78
C GLY A 136 -4.78 5.40 3.74
N PRO A 137 -5.41 6.30 4.51
CA PRO A 137 -6.86 6.42 4.57
C PRO A 137 -7.46 6.71 3.18
N GLY A 138 -8.40 5.88 2.76
CA GLY A 138 -9.14 6.03 1.51
C GLY A 138 -10.50 6.66 1.71
N LYS A 139 -11.02 7.32 0.66
CA LYS A 139 -12.42 7.77 0.65
C LYS A 139 -13.34 6.55 0.70
N GLN A 140 -14.20 6.49 1.71
CA GLN A 140 -15.20 5.45 1.85
C GLN A 140 -16.59 6.05 1.64
N ILE A 141 -17.48 5.28 1.02
CA ILE A 141 -18.90 5.62 0.94
C ILE A 141 -19.63 4.75 1.95
N ARG A 142 -20.26 5.39 2.93
CA ARG A 142 -21.16 4.71 3.87
C ARG A 142 -22.58 4.83 3.33
N LEU A 143 -23.22 3.69 3.08
CA LEU A 143 -24.63 3.64 2.76
C LEU A 143 -25.43 3.35 4.04
N GLU A 144 -26.28 4.28 4.43
CA GLU A 144 -27.22 4.10 5.54
C GLU A 144 -28.63 3.97 4.98
N ILE A 145 -29.28 2.84 5.27
CA ILE A 145 -30.65 2.57 4.81
C ILE A 145 -31.60 2.86 5.97
N ASP A 146 -32.50 3.83 5.78
CA ASP A 146 -33.58 4.13 6.71
C ASP A 146 -34.64 3.03 6.66
N ARG A 147 -34.63 2.16 7.68
CA ARG A 147 -35.53 1.01 7.77
C ARG A 147 -36.97 1.42 8.06
N GLU A 148 -37.17 2.48 8.85
CA GLU A 148 -38.51 2.94 9.23
C GLU A 148 -39.23 3.51 8.01
N LYS A 149 -38.52 4.34 7.23
CA LYS A 149 -39.04 4.90 5.98
C LYS A 149 -39.24 3.82 4.92
N ALA A 150 -38.35 2.84 4.81
CA ALA A 150 -38.52 1.71 3.89
C ALA A 150 -39.81 0.92 4.21
N ALA A 151 -40.04 0.61 5.48
CA ALA A 151 -41.26 -0.08 5.93
C ALA A 151 -42.51 0.75 5.66
N ALA A 152 -42.48 2.07 5.93
CA ALA A 152 -43.60 2.98 5.67
C ALA A 152 -43.96 3.10 4.17
N LEU A 153 -42.99 2.94 3.28
CA LEU A 153 -43.16 2.97 1.82
C LEU A 153 -43.43 1.58 1.21
N GLY A 154 -43.54 0.53 2.03
CA GLY A 154 -43.77 -0.85 1.57
C GLY A 154 -42.55 -1.49 0.89
N VAL A 155 -41.35 -0.93 1.07
CA VAL A 155 -40.11 -1.49 0.52
C VAL A 155 -39.58 -2.56 1.46
N ASN A 156 -39.44 -3.79 0.95
CA ASN A 156 -38.84 -4.88 1.69
C ASN A 156 -37.33 -4.65 1.85
N PHE A 157 -36.88 -4.49 3.09
CA PHE A 157 -35.46 -4.25 3.42
C PHE A 157 -34.53 -5.35 2.91
N ASN A 158 -34.97 -6.62 2.95
CA ASN A 158 -34.16 -7.75 2.51
C ASN A 158 -33.95 -7.73 0.99
N GLU A 159 -34.98 -7.38 0.22
CA GLU A 159 -34.89 -7.23 -1.24
C GLU A 159 -33.99 -6.05 -1.62
N ALA A 160 -34.17 -4.90 -0.96
CA ALA A 160 -33.32 -3.73 -1.19
C ALA A 160 -31.84 -4.04 -0.88
N SER A 161 -31.57 -4.71 0.23
CA SER A 161 -30.21 -5.12 0.61
C SER A 161 -29.61 -6.12 -0.38
N ALA A 162 -30.39 -7.10 -0.84
CA ALA A 162 -29.94 -8.08 -1.83
C ALA A 162 -29.63 -7.43 -3.20
N LEU A 163 -30.45 -6.47 -3.64
CA LEU A 163 -30.23 -5.72 -4.88
C LEU A 163 -28.96 -4.86 -4.82
N ILE A 164 -28.74 -4.15 -3.70
CA ILE A 164 -27.54 -3.35 -3.50
C ILE A 164 -26.29 -4.26 -3.47
N ALA A 165 -26.35 -5.38 -2.75
CA ALA A 165 -25.24 -6.34 -2.69
C ALA A 165 -24.93 -6.97 -4.05
N GLY A 166 -25.96 -7.33 -4.82
CA GLY A 166 -25.80 -7.92 -6.16
C GLY A 166 -25.38 -6.94 -7.25
N SER A 167 -25.65 -5.63 -7.09
CA SER A 167 -25.27 -4.61 -8.07
C SER A 167 -23.89 -4.01 -7.85
N LEU A 168 -23.41 -3.96 -6.61
CA LEU A 168 -22.10 -3.40 -6.25
C LEU A 168 -21.02 -4.48 -6.05
N GLY A 169 -21.42 -5.72 -5.78
CA GLY A 169 -20.54 -6.86 -5.55
C GLY A 169 -20.48 -7.82 -6.72
N SER A 170 -19.54 -8.77 -6.65
CA SER A 170 -19.61 -9.98 -7.46
C SER A 170 -20.42 -11.04 -6.72
N SER A 171 -21.26 -11.78 -7.46
CA SER A 171 -21.99 -12.93 -6.89
C SER A 171 -21.48 -14.22 -7.53
N PHE A 172 -21.09 -15.17 -6.68
CA PHE A 172 -20.77 -16.52 -7.13
C PHE A 172 -22.06 -17.34 -7.16
N VAL A 173 -22.57 -17.62 -8.36
CA VAL A 173 -23.85 -18.33 -8.55
C VAL A 173 -23.64 -19.85 -8.70
N GLY A 174 -22.46 -20.27 -9.19
CA GLY A 174 -22.10 -21.68 -9.33
C GLY A 174 -20.99 -21.92 -10.34
N LYS A 175 -20.59 -23.18 -10.51
CA LYS A 175 -19.69 -23.63 -11.59
C LYS A 175 -20.53 -24.25 -12.70
N PHE A 176 -20.30 -23.83 -13.94
CA PHE A 176 -20.89 -24.48 -15.11
C PHE A 176 -20.05 -25.73 -15.45
N HIS A 177 -20.70 -26.83 -15.80
CA HIS A 177 -20.09 -28.11 -16.16
C HIS A 177 -20.20 -28.33 -17.66
#